data_AF-A0A2T6KE39-F1
#
_entry.id   AF-A0A2T6KE39-F1
#
_cell.length_a   1.000
_cell.length_b   1.000
_cell.length_c   1.000
_cell.angle_alpha   90.00
_cell.angle_beta   90.00
_cell.angle_gamma   90.00
#
_symmetry.space_group_name_H-M   'P 1'
#
loop_
_entity.id
_entity.type
_entity.pdbx_description
1 polymer ?
#
loop_
_entity_poly.entity_id
_entity_poly.type
_entity_poly.pdbx_seq_one_letter_code
_entity_poly.pdbx_strand_id
1 'polypeptide(L)' 'MDMVRKFIQMGYTRARRYTNYKGGRKYNEVGSTKERDIDPVKAKSATIFKKKWDQIREDEDYLTRRKKHQKEFG' A
#
# COMPACT_ATOMS: atom_id res chain seq x y z
N MET A 1 8.32 14.33 -0.35
CA MET A 1 7.58 13.36 -1.20
C MET A 1 7.84 11.88 -0.87
N ASP A 2 9.09 11.39 -0.79
CA ASP A 2 9.29 9.93 -0.64
C ASP A 2 8.73 9.32 0.66
N MET A 3 8.82 10.03 1.80
CA MET A 3 8.22 9.57 3.07
C MET A 3 6.69 9.49 3.01
N VAL A 4 6.03 10.47 2.38
CA VAL A 4 4.58 10.47 2.20
C VAL A 4 4.16 9.33 1.27
N ARG A 5 4.88 9.14 0.16
CA ARG A 5 4.64 8.01 -0.76
C ARG A 5 4.77 6.67 -0.04
N LYS A 6 5.81 6.49 0.78
CA LYS A 6 6.01 5.29 1.60
C LYS A 6 4.88 5.10 2.61
N PHE A 7 4.46 6.16 3.29
CA PHE A 7 3.34 6.11 4.23
C PHE A 7 2.04 5.65 3.55
N ILE A 8 1.70 6.26 2.40
CA ILE A 8 0.51 5.89 1.63
C ILE A 8 0.60 4.45 1.09
N GLN A 9 1.79 4.03 0.63
CA GLN A 9 2.03 2.65 0.20
C GLN A 9 1.83 1.65 1.35
N MET A 10 2.36 1.94 2.54
CA MET A 10 2.15 1.12 3.74
C MET A 10 0.67 1.10 4.17
N GLY A 11 -0.03 2.22 4.06
CA GLY A 11 -1.47 2.31 4.28
C GLY A 11 -2.27 1.41 3.33
N TYR A 12 -1.95 1.44 2.03
CA TYR A 12 -2.56 0.58 1.02
C TYR A 12 -2.36 -0.91 1.33
N THR A 13 -1.13 -1.35 1.59
CA THR A 13 -0.84 -2.77 1.85
C THR A 13 -1.52 -3.26 3.13
N ARG A 14 -1.55 -2.43 4.18
CA ARG A 14 -2.23 -2.73 5.43
C ARG A 14 -3.75 -2.81 5.22
N ALA A 15 -4.35 -1.83 4.55
CA ALA A 15 -5.78 -1.85 4.23
C ALA A 15 -6.19 -3.08 3.41
N ARG A 16 -5.36 -3.47 2.42
CA ARG A 16 -5.60 -4.68 1.62
C ARG A 16 -5.50 -5.96 2.47
N ARG A 17 -4.58 -6.00 3.43
CA ARG A 17 -4.44 -7.12 4.37
C ARG A 17 -5.67 -7.26 5.28
N TYR A 18 -6.22 -6.15 5.76
CA TYR A 18 -7.47 -6.13 6.52
C TYR A 18 -8.71 -6.45 5.68
N THR A 19 -8.66 -6.17 4.37
CA THR A 19 -9.70 -6.58 3.41
C THR A 19 -9.69 -8.09 3.21
N ASN A 20 -8.50 -8.71 3.12
CA ASN A 20 -8.37 -10.14 2.82
C ASN A 20 -8.49 -11.03 4.05
N TYR A 21 -8.13 -10.52 5.24
CA TYR A 21 -8.05 -11.30 6.47
C TYR A 21 -8.68 -10.55 7.62
N LYS A 22 -9.66 -11.17 8.30
CA LYS A 22 -10.27 -10.63 9.52
C LYS A 22 -9.18 -10.34 10.58
N GLY A 23 -9.17 -9.11 11.08
CA GLY A 23 -8.14 -8.63 12.03
C GLY A 23 -6.74 -8.43 11.43
N GLY A 24 -6.56 -8.59 10.11
CA GLY A 24 -5.27 -8.41 9.42
C GLY A 24 -4.26 -9.56 9.63
N ARG A 25 -4.66 -10.64 10.32
CA ARG A 25 -3.80 -11.80 10.61
C ARG A 25 -3.89 -12.81 9.47
N LYS A 26 -2.86 -12.86 8.61
CA LYS A 26 -2.77 -13.77 7.44
C LYS A 26 -2.59 -15.24 7.83
N TYR A 27 -1.88 -15.50 8.93
CA TYR A 27 -1.48 -16.85 9.32
C TYR A 27 -2.26 -17.31 10.56
N ASN A 28 -2.60 -18.59 10.59
CA ASN A 28 -3.09 -19.30 11.77
C ASN A 28 -1.95 -19.53 12.78
N GLU A 29 -2.30 -20.02 13.96
CA GLU A 29 -1.33 -20.34 15.02
C GLU A 29 -0.35 -21.44 14.58
N VAL A 30 -0.80 -22.35 13.73
CA VAL A 30 -0.01 -23.44 13.12
C VAL A 30 0.79 -22.96 11.88
N GLY A 31 0.77 -21.66 11.56
CA GLY A 31 1.52 -21.10 10.43
C GLY A 31 0.86 -21.26 9.05
N SER A 32 -0.26 -21.98 8.95
CA SER A 32 -1.03 -22.09 7.70
C SER A 32 -1.67 -20.75 7.31
N THR A 33 -1.80 -20.49 6.00
CA THR A 33 -2.46 -19.26 5.51
C THR A 33 -3.96 -19.38 5.71
N LYS A 34 -4.59 -18.36 6.30
CA LYS A 34 -6.04 -18.26 6.42
C LYS A 34 -6.70 -18.16 5.05
N GLU A 35 -7.91 -18.68 4.96
CA GLU A 35 -8.78 -18.39 3.81
C GLU A 35 -9.06 -16.89 3.73
N ARG A 36 -9.23 -16.41 2.50
CA ARG A 36 -9.52 -15.00 2.27
C ARG A 36 -11.01 -14.76 2.48
N ASP A 37 -11.33 -13.85 3.38
CA ASP A 37 -12.68 -13.36 3.62
C ASP A 37 -12.72 -11.88 3.24
N ILE A 38 -13.26 -11.58 2.05
CA ILE A 38 -13.21 -10.24 1.46
C ILE A 38 -14.25 -9.35 2.12
N ASP A 39 -13.80 -8.50 3.05
CA ASP A 39 -14.66 -7.52 3.70
C ASP A 39 -14.90 -6.30 2.77
N PRO A 40 -16.13 -6.08 2.28
CA PRO A 40 -16.43 -5.02 1.32
C PRO A 40 -16.32 -3.61 1.93
N VAL A 41 -16.49 -3.46 3.25
CA VAL A 41 -16.33 -2.17 3.94
C VAL A 41 -14.86 -1.79 3.97
N LYS A 42 -13.98 -2.74 4.32
CA LYS A 42 -12.53 -2.51 4.37
C LYS A 42 -11.91 -2.40 2.97
N ALA A 43 -12.52 -3.04 1.97
CA ALA A 43 -12.13 -2.87 0.58
C ALA A 43 -12.23 -1.40 0.14
N LYS A 44 -13.25 -0.65 0.59
CA LYS A 44 -13.39 0.79 0.28
C LYS A 44 -12.19 1.59 0.77
N SER A 45 -11.71 1.32 1.99
CA SER A 45 -10.50 1.97 2.52
C SER A 45 -9.26 1.65 1.69
N ALA A 46 -9.10 0.39 1.26
CA ALA A 46 -7.99 0.01 0.37
C ALA A 46 -8.05 0.74 -0.98
N THR A 47 -9.26 0.94 -1.53
CA THR A 47 -9.46 1.72 -2.77
C THR A 47 -9.06 3.19 -2.60
N ILE A 48 -9.39 3.82 -1.48
CA ILE A 48 -9.00 5.21 -1.19
C ILE A 48 -7.47 5.34 -1.16
N PHE A 49 -6.78 4.46 -0.43
CA PHE A 49 -5.32 4.46 -0.40
C PHE A 49 -4.71 4.21 -1.78
N LYS A 50 -5.28 3.28 -2.56
CA LYS A 50 -4.82 2.97 -3.92
C LYS A 50 -4.90 4.21 -4.82
N LYS A 51 -6.03 4.90 -4.82
CA LYS A 51 -6.22 6.14 -5.60
C LYS A 51 -5.17 7.20 -5.25
N LYS A 52 -4.93 7.43 -3.95
CA LYS A 52 -3.91 8.39 -3.51
C LYS A 52 -2.48 7.93 -3.83
N TRP A 53 -2.21 6.64 -3.74
CA TRP A 53 -0.91 6.09 -4.09
C TRP A 53 -0.60 6.28 -5.58
N ASP A 54 -1.58 6.04 -6.45
CA ASP A 54 -1.44 6.19 -7.89
C ASP A 54 -1.20 7.67 -8.26
N GLN A 55 -1.97 8.61 -7.67
CA GLN A 55 -1.74 10.05 -7.83
C GLN A 55 -0.30 10.47 -7.47
N ILE A 56 0.23 10.01 -6.33
CA ILE A 56 1.59 10.35 -5.90
C ILE A 56 2.66 9.72 -6.81
N ARG A 57 2.37 8.58 -7.43
CA ARG A 57 3.31 7.93 -8.36
C ARG A 57 3.40 8.66 -9.69
N GLU A 58 2.33 9.33 -10.09
CA GLU A 58 2.23 10.13 -11.32
C GLU A 58 2.69 11.57 -11.13
N ASP A 59 2.96 12.01 -9.89
CA ASP A 59 3.43 13.35 -9.56
C ASP A 59 4.78 13.69 -10.25
N GLU A 60 4.78 14.76 -11.03
CA GLU A 60 5.90 15.15 -11.88
C GLU A 60 7.13 15.60 -11.09
N ASP A 61 6.94 16.31 -9.96
CA ASP A 61 8.04 16.73 -9.07
C ASP A 61 8.70 15.50 -8.44
N TYR A 62 7.91 14.54 -7.96
CA TYR A 62 8.43 13.28 -7.44
C TYR A 62 9.25 12.52 -8.48
N LEU A 63 8.73 12.37 -9.70
CA LEU A 63 9.43 11.68 -10.78
C LEU A 63 10.75 12.36 -11.14
N THR A 64 10.76 13.70 -11.20
CA THR A 64 11.95 14.50 -11.50
C THR A 64 13.01 14.33 -10.42
N ARG A 65 12.64 14.50 -9.15
CA ARG A 65 13.53 14.31 -7.99
C ARG A 65 14.08 12.88 -7.91
N ARG A 66 13.24 11.87 -8.18
CA ARG A 66 13.66 10.47 -8.19
C ARG A 66 14.68 10.20 -9.29
N LYS A 67 14.45 10.70 -10.52
CA LYS A 67 15.41 10.57 -11.64
C LYS A 67 16.74 11.25 -11.31
N LYS A 68 16.70 12.46 -10.75
CA LYS A 68 17.90 13.19 -10.32
C LYS A 68 18.70 12.38 -9.28
N HIS A 69 18.03 11.91 -8.23
CA HIS A 69 18.68 11.09 -7.20
C HIS A 69 19.27 9.80 -7.76
N GLN A 70 18.57 9.11 -8.67
CA GLN A 70 19.09 7.91 -9.34
C GLN A 70 20.31 8.22 -10.22
N LYS A 71 20.37 9.39 -10.85
CA LYS A 71 21.55 9.80 -11.64
C LYS A 71 22.75 10.15 -10.76
N GLU A 72 22.51 10.74 -9.59
CA GLU A 72 23.56 11.21 -8.69
C GLU A 72 24.11 10.11 -7.75
N PHE A 73 23.27 9.15 -7.36
CA PHE A 73 23.60 8.15 -6.33
C PHE A 73 23.22 6.71 -6.70
N GLY A 74 22.56 6.51 -7.84
CA GLY A 74 22.06 5.20 -8.29
C GLY A 74 23.04 4.46 -9.19
#